data_AF-A0AAI8RBP1-F1
#
_entry.id   AF-A0AAI8RBP1-F1
#
_cell.length_a   1.000
_cell.length_b   1.000
_cell.length_c   1.000
_cell.angle_alpha   90.00
_cell.angle_beta   90.00
_cell.angle_gamma   90.00
#
_symmetry.space_group_name_H-M   'P 1'
#
loop_
_entity.id
_entity.type
_entity.pdbx_description
1 polymer ?
#
loop_
_entity_poly.entity_id
_entity_poly.type
_entity_poly.pdbx_seq_one_letter_code
_entity_poly.pdbx_strand_id
1 'polypeptide(L)'
;MFEQLKQNRTLEETLAWLEENELFDYEELVFFPSYQHFKASILRTIDYNSLDEAEVANLLSSFHLVARTIDGDYLLANEKTVCLFPRSHQKEEIQRFNGSFADLLIRYANSSKSIVEFF
;
A
#
# COMPACT_ATOMS: atom_id res chain seq x y z
N MET A 1 18.82 -2.07 4.20
CA MET A 1 18.18 -0.98 4.97
C MET A 1 16.99 -1.53 5.75
N PHE A 2 15.98 -2.09 5.07
CA PHE A 2 14.81 -2.70 5.71
C PHE A 2 15.08 -4.04 6.42
N GLU A 3 16.27 -4.64 6.32
CA GLU A 3 16.67 -5.84 7.11
C GLU A 3 16.52 -5.68 8.63
N GLN A 4 16.45 -4.44 9.14
CA GLN A 4 16.19 -4.16 10.56
C GLN A 4 14.71 -4.35 10.93
N LEU A 5 13.81 -4.34 9.95
CA LEU A 5 12.46 -4.85 10.07
C LEU A 5 12.58 -6.38 10.15
N LYS A 6 12.48 -6.93 11.35
CA LYS A 6 12.33 -8.38 11.48
C LYS A 6 11.03 -8.77 10.79
N GLN A 7 10.99 -9.93 10.11
CA GLN A 7 9.79 -10.44 9.41
C GLN A 7 8.52 -10.53 10.28
N ASN A 8 8.65 -10.44 11.61
CA ASN A 8 7.56 -10.56 12.58
C ASN A 8 7.14 -9.22 13.23
N ARG A 9 7.51 -8.07 12.66
CA ARG A 9 6.95 -6.78 13.12
C ARG A 9 5.48 -6.66 12.71
N THR A 10 4.66 -6.07 13.57
CA THR A 10 3.29 -5.71 13.22
C THR A 10 3.28 -4.59 12.17
N LEU A 11 2.12 -4.34 11.56
CA LEU A 11 1.97 -3.23 10.64
C LEU A 11 2.28 -1.89 11.34
N GLU A 12 1.72 -1.69 12.53
CA GLU A 12 1.94 -0.48 13.34
C GLU A 12 3.42 -0.26 13.67
N GLU A 13 4.13 -1.31 14.10
CA GLU A 13 5.57 -1.25 14.38
C GLU A 13 6.41 -0.97 13.12
N THR A 14 5.93 -1.39 11.96
CA THR A 14 6.59 -1.13 10.68
C THR A 14 6.43 0.34 10.28
N LEU A 15 5.21 0.88 10.40
CA LEU A 15 4.93 2.29 10.12
C LEU A 15 5.66 3.23 11.10
N ALA A 16 5.64 2.92 12.40
CA ALA A 16 6.38 3.67 13.40
C ALA A 16 7.90 3.68 13.10
N TRP A 17 8.46 2.54 12.69
CA TRP A 17 9.88 2.48 12.33
C TRP A 17 10.21 3.35 11.10
N LEU A 18 9.35 3.38 10.08
CA LEU A 18 9.53 4.27 8.93
C LEU A 18 9.51 5.74 9.34
N GLU A 19 8.58 6.13 10.21
CA GLU A 19 8.46 7.49 10.71
C GLU A 19 9.65 7.90 11.59
N GLU A 20 10.07 7.03 12.52
CA GLU A 20 11.24 7.24 13.39
C GLU A 20 12.56 7.39 12.62
N ASN A 21 12.67 6.75 11.45
CA ASN A 21 13.83 6.83 10.58
C ASN A 21 13.69 7.92 9.51
N GLU A 22 12.64 8.74 9.56
CA GLU A 22 12.35 9.80 8.59
C GLU A 22 12.30 9.29 7.13
N LEU A 23 11.83 8.05 6.94
CA LEU A 23 11.68 7.41 5.63
C LEU A 23 10.31 7.73 5.05
N PHE A 24 10.27 8.78 4.24
CA PHE A 24 9.06 9.23 3.53
C PHE A 24 8.96 8.69 2.10
N ASP A 25 10.06 8.22 1.54
CA ASP A 25 10.11 7.58 0.23
C ASP A 25 11.21 6.52 0.15
N TYR A 26 11.04 5.59 -0.78
CA TYR A 26 12.04 4.60 -1.15
C TYR A 26 11.78 4.11 -2.58
N GLU A 27 12.71 4.41 -3.49
CA GLU A 27 12.62 4.05 -4.91
C GLU A 27 11.27 4.48 -5.52
N GLU A 28 10.40 3.54 -5.90
CA GLU A 28 9.10 3.83 -6.50
C GLU A 28 8.00 4.18 -5.47
N LEU A 29 8.29 4.05 -4.18
CA LEU A 29 7.30 4.20 -3.09
C LEU A 29 7.41 5.55 -2.40
N VAL A 30 6.26 6.19 -2.20
CA VAL A 30 6.07 7.34 -1.31
C VAL A 30 5.22 6.88 -0.13
N PHE A 31 5.80 6.88 1.07
CA PHE A 31 5.14 6.49 2.31
C PHE A 31 4.24 7.59 2.85
N PHE A 32 3.29 7.19 3.69
CA PHE A 32 2.34 8.08 4.37
C PHE A 32 1.59 9.04 3.42
N PRO A 33 1.03 8.56 2.30
CA PRO A 33 0.30 9.43 1.39
C PRO A 33 -0.98 9.96 2.07
N SER A 34 -1.42 11.14 1.64
CA SER A 34 -2.63 11.78 2.20
C SER A 34 -3.87 10.90 2.02
N TYR A 35 -4.41 10.42 3.14
CA TYR A 35 -5.67 9.69 3.16
C TYR A 35 -6.84 10.51 2.60
N GLN A 36 -6.83 11.83 2.82
CA GLN A 36 -7.86 12.72 2.26
C GLN A 36 -7.81 12.75 0.73
N HIS A 37 -6.60 12.80 0.15
CA HIS A 37 -6.44 12.77 -1.30
C HIS A 37 -6.87 11.43 -1.89
N PHE A 38 -6.49 10.32 -1.26
CA PHE A 38 -6.92 8.98 -1.65
C PHE A 38 -8.44 8.81 -1.59
N LYS A 39 -9.07 9.24 -0.49
CA LYS A 39 -10.53 9.18 -0.37
C LYS A 39 -11.21 10.03 -1.45
N ALA A 40 -10.69 11.23 -1.71
CA ALA A 40 -11.23 12.11 -2.75
C ALA A 40 -11.03 11.54 -4.16
N SER A 41 -9.94 10.83 -4.44
CA SER A 41 -9.71 10.21 -5.75
C SER A 41 -10.73 9.10 -6.02
N ILE A 42 -10.99 8.23 -5.03
CA ILE A 42 -11.96 7.15 -5.18
C ILE A 42 -13.36 7.71 -5.39
N LEU A 43 -13.82 8.63 -4.54
CA LEU A 43 -15.17 9.20 -4.61
C LEU A 43 -15.45 9.88 -5.95
N ARG A 44 -14.44 10.45 -6.62
CA ARG A 44 -14.61 11.08 -7.94
C ARG A 44 -14.85 10.08 -9.07
N THR A 45 -14.49 8.82 -8.86
CA THR A 45 -14.51 7.79 -9.90
C THR A 45 -15.54 6.69 -9.64
N ILE A 46 -16.21 6.75 -8.48
CA ILE A 46 -17.09 5.67 -8.01
C ILE A 46 -18.28 5.44 -8.94
N ASP A 47 -18.82 6.51 -9.53
CA ASP A 47 -19.92 6.43 -10.49
C ASP A 47 -19.54 5.80 -11.85
N TYR A 48 -18.24 5.68 -12.12
CA TYR A 48 -17.70 5.22 -13.39
C TYR A 48 -17.00 3.86 -13.29
N ASN A 49 -16.83 3.35 -12.06
CA ASN A 49 -16.04 2.17 -11.77
C ASN A 49 -16.89 1.03 -11.21
N SER A 50 -16.35 -0.19 -11.25
CA SER A 50 -16.97 -1.41 -10.74
C SER A 50 -16.94 -1.53 -9.20
N LEU A 51 -16.35 -0.56 -8.50
CA LEU A 51 -16.32 -0.49 -7.03
C LEU A 51 -17.49 0.34 -6.52
N ASP A 52 -18.33 -0.25 -5.68
CA ASP A 52 -19.34 0.50 -4.94
C ASP A 52 -18.81 1.09 -3.62
N GLU A 53 -19.56 2.01 -3.02
CA GLU A 53 -19.20 2.67 -1.75
C GLU A 53 -18.98 1.69 -0.60
N ALA A 54 -19.76 0.59 -0.55
CA ALA A 54 -19.67 -0.38 0.52
C ALA A 54 -18.39 -1.22 0.40
N GLU A 55 -17.97 -1.56 -0.81
CA GLU A 55 -16.72 -2.26 -1.09
C GLU A 55 -15.51 -1.42 -0.72
N VAL A 56 -15.52 -0.13 -1.08
CA VAL A 56 -14.47 0.82 -0.68
C VAL A 56 -14.43 0.96 0.84
N ALA A 57 -15.58 1.10 1.51
CA ALA A 57 -15.65 1.20 2.95
C ALA A 57 -15.12 -0.07 3.65
N ASN A 58 -15.45 -1.25 3.13
CA ASN A 58 -14.96 -2.53 3.65
C ASN A 58 -13.45 -2.70 3.45
N LEU A 59 -12.92 -2.25 2.31
CA LEU A 59 -11.48 -2.25 2.08
C LEU A 59 -10.77 -1.35 3.09
N LEU A 60 -11.30 -0.16 3.32
CA LEU A 60 -10.69 0.83 4.22
C LEU A 60 -10.89 0.54 5.70
N SER A 61 -11.86 -0.29 6.07
CA SER A 61 -11.99 -0.78 7.45
C SER A 61 -11.02 -1.91 7.76
N SER A 62 -10.56 -2.63 6.73
CA SER A 62 -9.71 -3.83 6.86
C SER A 62 -8.24 -3.58 6.54
N PHE A 63 -7.92 -2.46 5.88
CA PHE A 63 -6.57 -2.11 5.44
C PHE A 63 -6.24 -0.66 5.74
N HIS A 64 -4.96 -0.40 6.04
CA HIS A 64 -4.40 0.93 6.21
C HIS A 64 -3.71 1.38 4.94
N LEU A 65 -3.85 2.66 4.59
CA LEU A 65 -3.08 3.27 3.51
C LEU A 65 -1.65 3.50 3.99
N VAL A 66 -0.69 2.78 3.39
CA VAL A 66 0.71 2.77 3.86
C VAL A 66 1.67 3.47 2.90
N ALA A 67 1.43 3.37 1.60
CA ALA A 67 2.27 3.98 0.58
C ALA A 67 1.46 4.25 -0.70
N ARG A 68 2.09 4.94 -1.64
CA ARG A 68 1.68 5.00 -3.04
C ARG A 68 2.89 4.85 -3.94
N THR A 69 2.70 4.34 -5.16
CA THR A 69 3.73 4.36 -6.19
C THR A 69 3.84 5.75 -6.80
N ILE A 70 4.99 6.04 -7.43
CA ILE A 70 5.18 7.25 -8.24
C ILE A 70 4.16 7.38 -9.39
N ASP A 71 3.70 6.26 -9.92
CA ASP A 71 2.70 6.19 -10.99
C ASP A 71 1.26 6.43 -10.50
N GLY A 72 1.07 6.46 -9.18
CA GLY A 72 -0.17 6.85 -8.52
C GLY A 72 -1.02 5.71 -7.98
N ASP A 73 -0.54 4.46 -8.06
CA ASP A 73 -1.20 3.33 -7.42
C ASP A 73 -1.00 3.39 -5.90
N TYR A 74 -1.96 2.89 -5.14
CA TYR A 74 -1.95 2.96 -3.69
C TYR A 74 -1.63 1.60 -3.10
N LEU A 75 -0.84 1.57 -2.03
CA LEU A 75 -0.60 0.37 -1.25
C LEU A 75 -1.44 0.44 0.03
N LEU A 76 -2.32 -0.55 0.18
CA LEU A 76 -3.15 -0.75 1.36
C LEU A 76 -2.68 -2.02 2.07
N ALA A 77 -2.36 -1.96 3.36
CA ALA A 77 -1.83 -3.11 4.10
C ALA A 77 -2.64 -3.44 5.35
N ASN A 78 -2.68 -4.72 5.69
CA ASN A 78 -3.00 -5.20 7.03
C ASN A 78 -1.85 -6.10 7.51
N GLU A 79 -2.03 -6.79 8.63
CA GLU A 79 -0.97 -7.62 9.24
C GLU A 79 -0.41 -8.73 8.33
N LYS A 80 -1.17 -9.19 7.32
CA LYS A 80 -0.82 -10.38 6.53
C LYS A 80 -0.95 -10.20 5.02
N THR A 81 -1.43 -9.06 4.56
CA THR A 81 -1.68 -8.83 3.15
C THR A 81 -1.38 -7.38 2.80
N VAL A 82 -0.69 -7.19 1.70
CA VAL A 82 -0.56 -5.89 1.03
C VAL A 82 -1.35 -5.95 -0.26
N CYS A 83 -2.12 -4.91 -0.52
CA CYS A 83 -2.97 -4.74 -1.69
C CYS A 83 -2.42 -3.59 -2.52
N LEU A 84 -2.15 -3.86 -3.79
CA LEU A 84 -1.88 -2.83 -4.79
C LEU A 84 -3.22 -2.40 -5.37
N PHE A 85 -3.67 -1.22 -4.96
CA PHE A 85 -4.92 -0.63 -5.35
C PHE A 85 -4.67 0.36 -6.51
N PRO A 86 -5.17 0.06 -7.71
CA PRO A 86 -4.78 0.78 -8.92
C PRO A 86 -5.38 2.19 -8.91
N ARG A 87 -4.66 3.15 -9.50
CA ARG A 87 -5.14 4.54 -9.69
C ARG A 87 -6.39 4.65 -10.57
N SER A 88 -6.64 3.65 -11.41
CA SER A 88 -7.85 3.53 -12.23
C SER A 88 -9.09 3.25 -11.36
N HIS A 89 -8.85 2.71 -10.16
CA HIS A 89 -9.83 2.12 -9.25
C HIS A 89 -10.71 1.06 -9.92
N GLN A 90 -10.18 0.35 -10.93
CA GLN A 90 -10.81 -0.86 -11.46
C GLN A 90 -10.56 -2.02 -10.51
N LYS A 91 -11.64 -2.70 -10.12
CA LYS A 91 -11.58 -3.79 -9.15
C LYS A 91 -10.75 -4.97 -9.64
N GLU A 92 -10.84 -5.24 -10.94
CA GLU A 92 -10.19 -6.35 -11.63
C GLU A 92 -8.67 -6.19 -11.68
N GLU A 93 -8.20 -4.95 -11.55
CA GLU A 93 -6.77 -4.59 -11.53
C GLU A 93 -6.17 -4.60 -10.11
N ILE A 94 -6.98 -4.85 -9.07
CA ILE A 94 -6.49 -4.95 -7.69
C ILE A 94 -5.67 -6.24 -7.54
N GLN A 95 -4.41 -6.10 -7.13
CA GLN A 95 -3.49 -7.22 -6.90
C GLN A 95 -3.11 -7.36 -5.43
N ARG A 96 -2.63 -8.54 -5.02
CA ARG A 96 -2.38 -8.85 -3.60
C ARG A 96 -1.09 -9.61 -3.41
N PHE A 97 -0.27 -9.08 -2.51
CA PHE A 97 0.87 -9.78 -1.95
C PHE A 97 0.47 -10.45 -0.62
N ASN A 98 0.69 -11.76 -0.54
CA ASN A 98 0.45 -12.56 0.66
C ASN A 98 1.66 -12.49 1.60
N GLY A 99 1.71 -11.45 2.43
CA GLY A 99 2.74 -11.22 3.44
C GLY A 99 2.52 -9.88 4.15
N SER A 100 3.28 -9.64 5.21
CA SER A 100 3.26 -8.37 5.92
C SER A 100 3.88 -7.26 5.07
N PHE A 101 3.58 -6.00 5.42
CA PHE A 101 4.21 -4.86 4.75
C PHE A 101 5.74 -4.84 4.92
N ALA A 102 6.23 -5.24 6.10
CA ALA A 102 7.67 -5.44 6.31
C ALA A 102 8.27 -6.48 5.35
N ASP A 103 7.61 -7.63 5.15
CA ASP A 103 8.09 -8.66 4.20
C ASP A 103 8.17 -8.11 2.77
N LEU A 104 7.16 -7.36 2.33
CA LEU A 104 7.18 -6.70 1.03
C LEU A 104 8.38 -5.75 0.89
N LEU A 105 8.60 -4.86 1.86
CA LEU A 105 9.69 -3.88 1.82
C LEU A 105 11.08 -4.54 1.81
N ILE A 106 11.25 -5.60 2.61
CA ILE A 106 12.50 -6.39 2.65
C ILE A 106 12.75 -7.04 1.28
N ARG A 107 11.74 -7.71 0.70
CA ARG A 107 11.90 -8.37 -0.60
C ARG A 107 12.15 -7.38 -1.73
N TYR A 108 11.44 -6.26 -1.73
CA TYR A 108 11.60 -5.20 -2.72
C TYR A 108 13.02 -4.62 -2.67
N ALA A 109 13.50 -4.25 -1.48
CA ALA A 109 14.83 -3.65 -1.33
C ALA A 109 16.00 -4.61 -1.59
N ASN A 110 15.75 -5.92 -1.59
CA ASN A 110 16.73 -6.93 -1.98
C ASN A 110 16.58 -7.37 -3.45
N SER A 111 15.83 -6.60 -4.25
CA SER A 111 15.59 -6.87 -5.66
C SER A 111 15.93 -5.68 -6.53
N SER A 112 16.11 -5.93 -7.82
CA SER A 112 16.20 -4.90 -8.86
C SER A 112 14.90 -4.77 -9.67
N LYS A 113 13.83 -5.43 -9.23
CA LYS A 113 12.53 -5.47 -9.89
C LYS A 113 11.68 -4.29 -9.48
N SER A 114 10.71 -3.92 -10.33
CA SER A 114 9.71 -2.93 -9.95
C SER A 114 8.81 -3.47 -8.82
N ILE A 115 8.32 -2.58 -7.96
CA ILE A 115 7.43 -2.95 -6.84
C ILE A 115 6.17 -3.70 -7.31
N VAL A 116 5.67 -3.41 -8.52
CA VAL A 116 4.47 -4.05 -9.06
C VAL A 116 4.68 -5.55 -9.36
N GLU A 117 5.92 -6.01 -9.56
CA GLU A 117 6.21 -7.43 -9.81
C GLU A 117 6.05 -8.33 -8.57
N PHE A 118 5.86 -7.73 -7.40
CA PHE A 118 5.64 -8.46 -6.15
C PHE A 118 4.17 -8.77 -5.88
N PHE A 119 3.26 -8.28 -6.72
CA PHE A 119 1.82 -8.48 -6.63
C PHE A 119 1.30 -9.43 -7.72
#